data_AF-A0A7S3HEM7-F1
#
_entry.id   AF-A0A7S3HEM7-F1
#
_cell.length_a   1.000
_cell.length_b   1.000
_cell.length_c   1.000
_cell.angle_alpha   90.00
_cell.angle_beta   90.00
_cell.angle_gamma   90.00
#
_symmetry.space_group_name_H-M   'P 1'
#
loop_
_entity.id
_entity.type
_entity.pdbx_description
1 polymer ?
#
loop_
_entity_poly.entity_id
_entity_poly.type
_entity_poly.pdbx_seq_one_letter_code
_entity_poly.pdbx_strand_id
1 'polypeptide(L)'
;RSVEDFVGSGLEDLRLGRIRTPLPPSETFEDDPLRMLRAVRFAARLGFEVDEEIVSAAREPRMAQLLESKVSRERVGLEVDKMLSGGGGRIVRALESFEALGLVEAIFMPAEVLEAHASCKGQAPLQASDLFPDGLGRARRALVLLGEGATKLDARAAAFAALLSPWG
;
A
#
# COMPACT_ATOMS: atom_id res chain seq x y z
N ARG A 1 32.18 0.00 -16.54
CA ARG A 1 31.69 -0.58 -15.26
C ARG A 1 31.02 -1.91 -15.57
N SER A 2 31.39 -2.98 -14.88
CA SER A 2 30.66 -4.26 -14.90
C SER A 2 29.48 -4.21 -13.91
N VAL A 3 28.45 -5.02 -14.14
CA VAL A 3 27.30 -5.18 -13.23
C VAL A 3 27.42 -6.54 -12.55
N GLU A 4 27.22 -6.58 -11.24
CA GLU A 4 27.25 -7.79 -10.41
C GLU A 4 25.82 -8.14 -9.97
N ASP A 5 25.44 -9.42 -10.08
CA ASP A 5 24.14 -9.94 -9.66
C ASP A 5 24.34 -11.19 -8.80
N PHE A 6 24.40 -10.99 -7.48
CA PHE A 6 24.61 -12.07 -6.51
C PHE A 6 23.36 -12.92 -6.25
N VAL A 7 22.18 -12.42 -6.63
CA VAL A 7 20.91 -13.16 -6.50
C VAL A 7 20.69 -14.04 -7.73
N GLY A 8 21.26 -13.65 -8.87
CA GLY A 8 21.20 -14.37 -10.13
C GLY A 8 19.94 -14.06 -10.95
N SER A 9 18.85 -13.63 -10.32
CA SER A 9 17.61 -13.20 -10.98
C SER A 9 17.45 -11.68 -11.08
N GLY A 10 18.29 -10.88 -10.43
CA GLY A 10 18.06 -9.44 -10.28
C GLY A 10 17.99 -8.69 -11.63
N LEU A 11 18.87 -9.03 -12.58
CA LEU A 11 18.83 -8.46 -13.92
C LEU A 11 17.60 -8.88 -14.73
N GLU A 12 17.08 -10.08 -14.50
CA GLU A 12 15.87 -10.57 -15.17
C GLU A 12 14.62 -9.94 -14.57
N ASP A 13 14.54 -9.86 -13.24
CA ASP A 13 13.44 -9.20 -12.52
C ASP A 13 13.34 -7.72 -12.92
N LEU A 14 14.47 -7.03 -13.11
CA LEU A 14 14.50 -5.67 -13.64
C LEU A 14 13.96 -5.56 -15.08
N ARG A 15 14.27 -6.53 -15.94
CA ARG A 15 13.76 -6.56 -17.33
C ARG A 15 12.28 -6.85 -17.38
N LEU A 16 11.79 -7.73 -16.51
CA LEU A 16 10.38 -8.12 -16.42
C LEU A 16 9.54 -7.12 -15.63
N GLY A 17 10.17 -6.18 -14.92
CA GLY A 17 9.46 -5.23 -14.06
C GLY A 17 8.81 -5.93 -12.87
N ARG A 18 9.55 -6.82 -12.20
CA ARG A 18 9.06 -7.65 -11.09
C ARG A 18 9.73 -7.25 -9.77
N ILE A 19 8.94 -7.08 -8.72
CA ILE A 19 9.42 -6.88 -7.36
C ILE A 19 9.46 -8.23 -6.67
N ARG A 20 10.67 -8.69 -6.32
CA ARG A 20 10.94 -9.96 -5.62
C ARG A 20 11.91 -9.74 -4.45
N THR A 21 11.82 -10.57 -3.42
CA THR A 21 12.77 -10.60 -2.30
C THR A 21 13.94 -11.55 -2.62
N PRO A 22 15.18 -11.26 -2.18
CA PRO A 22 16.32 -12.18 -2.38
C PRO A 22 16.22 -13.49 -1.61
N LEU A 23 15.50 -13.48 -0.49
CA LEU A 23 15.19 -14.63 0.36
C LEU A 23 13.67 -14.90 0.32
N PRO A 24 13.19 -16.04 0.84
CA PRO A 24 11.76 -16.28 0.98
C PRO A 24 11.03 -15.08 1.59
N PRO A 25 9.88 -14.64 1.03
CA PRO A 25 9.17 -13.45 1.51
C PRO A 25 8.83 -13.49 3.00
N SER A 26 8.36 -14.63 3.51
CA SER A 26 8.00 -14.77 4.93
C SER A 26 9.19 -14.53 5.86
N GLU A 27 10.38 -15.08 5.55
CA GLU A 27 11.60 -14.82 6.32
C GLU A 27 12.01 -13.35 6.23
N THR A 28 11.91 -12.78 5.03
CA THR A 28 12.21 -11.36 4.78
C THR A 28 11.32 -10.44 5.61
N PHE A 29 10.03 -10.75 5.76
CA PHE A 29 9.06 -9.96 6.51
C PHE A 29 9.15 -10.19 8.01
N GLU A 30 9.48 -11.40 8.47
CA GLU A 30 9.71 -11.67 9.88
C GLU A 30 10.89 -10.87 10.45
N ASP A 31 11.95 -10.69 9.64
CA ASP A 31 13.13 -9.88 9.95
C ASP A 31 12.80 -8.37 9.99
N ASP A 32 12.14 -7.84 8.95
CA ASP A 32 11.68 -6.44 8.91
C ASP A 32 10.33 -6.31 8.17
N PRO A 33 9.20 -6.23 8.90
CA PRO A 33 7.88 -6.13 8.29
C PRO A 33 7.70 -4.88 7.41
N LEU A 34 8.49 -3.82 7.62
CA LEU A 34 8.48 -2.63 6.78
C LEU A 34 8.83 -2.93 5.32
N ARG A 35 9.46 -4.08 5.04
CA ARG A 35 9.77 -4.52 3.67
C ARG A 35 8.52 -4.77 2.83
N MET A 36 7.38 -5.12 3.43
CA MET A 36 6.10 -5.19 2.72
C MET A 36 5.70 -3.82 2.16
N LEU A 37 5.77 -2.77 3.00
CA LEU A 37 5.49 -1.39 2.58
C LEU A 37 6.50 -0.87 1.55
N ARG A 38 7.76 -1.29 1.66
CA ARG A 38 8.80 -0.96 0.67
C ARG A 38 8.50 -1.64 -0.68
N ALA A 39 7.97 -2.85 -0.70
CA ALA A 39 7.57 -3.53 -1.93
C ALA A 39 6.45 -2.76 -2.64
N VAL A 40 5.39 -2.37 -1.92
CA VAL A 40 4.32 -1.47 -2.42
C VAL A 40 4.90 -0.18 -2.98
N ARG A 41 5.84 0.44 -2.26
CA ARG A 41 6.48 1.68 -2.72
C ARG A 41 7.27 1.49 -4.01
N PHE A 42 8.04 0.41 -4.13
CA PHE A 42 8.81 0.15 -5.35
C PHE A 42 7.90 -0.18 -6.53
N ALA A 43 6.86 -0.99 -6.33
CA ALA A 43 5.84 -1.27 -7.33
C ALA A 43 5.19 0.02 -7.85
N ALA A 44 4.72 0.88 -6.94
CA ALA A 44 4.10 2.16 -7.30
C ALA A 44 5.08 3.14 -7.98
N ARG A 45 6.34 3.18 -7.53
CA ARG A 45 7.35 4.11 -8.06
C ARG A 45 7.86 3.70 -9.44
N LEU A 46 8.13 2.40 -9.62
CA LEU A 46 8.74 1.86 -10.83
C LEU A 46 7.71 1.39 -11.85
N GLY A 47 6.45 1.24 -11.45
CA GLY A 47 5.39 0.65 -12.29
C GLY A 47 5.56 -0.87 -12.44
N PHE A 48 6.18 -1.51 -11.45
CA PHE A 48 6.49 -2.94 -11.45
C PHE A 48 5.38 -3.75 -10.78
N GLU A 49 5.27 -5.02 -11.16
CA GLU A 49 4.36 -6.00 -10.57
C GLU A 49 5.01 -6.64 -9.33
N VAL A 50 4.22 -6.91 -8.29
CA VAL A 50 4.71 -7.62 -7.11
C VAL A 50 4.64 -9.13 -7.34
N ASP A 51 5.70 -9.86 -7.00
CA ASP A 51 5.75 -11.31 -7.11
C ASP A 51 4.61 -11.99 -6.33
N GLU A 52 3.99 -13.03 -6.91
CA GLU A 52 2.91 -13.80 -6.27
C GLU A 52 3.31 -14.40 -4.93
N GLU A 53 4.58 -14.79 -4.74
CA GLU A 53 5.07 -15.30 -3.45
C GLU A 53 5.06 -14.21 -2.37
N ILE A 54 5.38 -12.96 -2.74
CA ILE A 54 5.27 -11.81 -1.83
C ILE A 54 3.80 -11.58 -1.47
N VAL A 55 2.91 -11.62 -2.46
CA VAL A 55 1.47 -11.44 -2.25
C VAL A 55 0.93 -12.50 -1.29
N SER A 56 1.27 -13.77 -1.53
CA SER A 56 0.86 -14.89 -0.70
C SER A 56 1.37 -14.74 0.74
N ALA A 57 2.65 -14.43 0.92
CA ALA A 57 3.23 -14.27 2.24
C ALA A 57 2.66 -13.06 3.00
N ALA A 58 2.51 -11.91 2.33
CA ALA A 58 1.99 -10.68 2.96
C ALA A 58 0.53 -10.84 3.45
N ARG A 59 -0.27 -11.67 2.77
CA ARG A 59 -1.66 -11.97 3.15
C ARG A 59 -1.80 -12.90 4.35
N GLU A 60 -0.71 -13.50 4.84
CA GLU A 60 -0.78 -14.32 6.04
C GLU A 60 -1.17 -13.46 7.26
N PRO A 61 -2.18 -13.85 8.07
CA PRO A 61 -2.68 -13.01 9.17
C PRO A 61 -1.60 -12.57 10.18
N ARG A 62 -0.59 -13.42 10.39
CA ARG A 62 0.56 -13.12 11.26
C ARG A 62 1.41 -11.94 10.75
N MET A 63 1.45 -11.67 9.44
CA MET A 63 2.25 -10.58 8.87
C MET A 63 1.68 -9.21 9.21
N ALA A 64 0.34 -9.08 9.20
CA ALA A 64 -0.32 -7.88 9.70
C ALA A 64 0.02 -7.61 11.18
N GLN A 65 -0.05 -8.65 12.02
CA GLN A 65 0.31 -8.56 13.45
C GLN A 65 1.79 -8.20 13.65
N LEU A 66 2.69 -8.77 12.85
CA LEU A 66 4.11 -8.42 12.88
C LEU A 66 4.35 -6.96 12.49
N LEU A 67 3.64 -6.46 11.46
CA LEU A 67 3.74 -5.08 11.03
C LEU A 67 3.29 -4.12 12.13
N GLU A 68 2.14 -4.40 12.76
CA GLU A 68 1.61 -3.59 13.86
C GLU A 68 2.50 -3.61 15.11
N SER A 69 3.06 -4.77 15.45
CA SER A 69 3.86 -4.94 16.67
C SER A 69 5.31 -4.46 16.54
N LYS A 70 5.95 -4.60 15.37
CA LYS A 70 7.37 -4.29 15.17
C LYS A 70 7.64 -2.95 14.50
N VAL A 71 6.65 -2.35 13.83
CA VAL A 71 6.84 -1.11 13.06
C VAL A 71 5.99 0.00 13.64
N SER A 72 6.65 1.09 14.05
CA SER A 72 5.94 2.27 14.57
C SER A 72 5.08 2.93 13.49
N ARG A 73 3.96 3.53 13.92
CA ARG A 73 3.06 4.31 13.04
C ARG A 73 3.78 5.44 12.32
N GLU A 74 4.79 6.05 12.94
CA GLU A 74 5.65 7.05 12.29
C GLU A 74 6.39 6.46 11.08
N ARG A 75 7.01 5.29 11.22
CA ARG A 75 7.72 4.62 10.11
C ARG A 75 6.77 4.20 9.00
N VAL A 76 5.58 3.72 9.35
CA VAL A 76 4.51 3.43 8.39
C VAL A 76 4.13 4.72 7.64
N GLY A 77 3.86 5.81 8.37
CA GLY A 77 3.50 7.11 7.82
C GLY A 77 4.54 7.63 6.83
N LEU A 78 5.84 7.53 7.17
CA LEU A 78 6.93 7.94 6.28
C LEU A 78 6.96 7.15 4.96
N GLU A 79 6.65 5.85 4.99
CA GLU A 79 6.59 5.04 3.77
C GLU A 79 5.34 5.34 2.94
N VAL A 80 4.18 5.46 3.58
CA VAL A 80 2.94 5.90 2.93
C VAL A 80 3.10 7.29 2.31
N ASP A 81 3.75 8.21 3.01
CA ASP A 81 4.03 9.55 2.49
C ASP A 81 4.89 9.52 1.23
N LYS A 82 5.91 8.66 1.18
CA LYS A 82 6.75 8.52 -0.02
C LYS A 82 5.95 7.99 -1.21
N MET A 83 4.99 7.11 -0.98
CA MET A 83 4.09 6.57 -2.02
C MET A 83 3.11 7.63 -2.51
N LEU A 84 2.49 8.34 -1.56
CA LEU A 84 1.50 9.38 -1.84
C LEU A 84 2.12 10.72 -2.26
N SER A 85 3.44 10.84 -2.25
CA SER A 85 4.18 11.99 -2.80
C SER A 85 4.35 11.93 -4.33
N GLY A 86 3.89 10.85 -4.97
CA GLY A 86 3.88 10.68 -6.42
C GLY A 86 2.67 11.35 -7.09
N GLY A 87 2.69 11.47 -8.42
CA GLY A 87 1.50 11.89 -9.19
C GLY A 87 0.37 10.85 -9.08
N GLY A 88 -0.86 11.24 -9.48
CA GLY A 88 -2.08 10.44 -9.25
C GLY A 88 -1.99 8.98 -9.68
N GLY A 89 -1.36 8.66 -10.82
CA GLY A 89 -1.18 7.28 -11.27
C GLY A 89 -0.34 6.40 -10.32
N ARG A 90 0.64 6.98 -9.60
CA ARG A 90 1.43 6.25 -8.60
C ARG A 90 0.61 5.99 -7.34
N ILE A 91 -0.26 6.92 -6.96
CA ILE A 91 -1.16 6.77 -5.81
C ILE A 91 -2.11 5.61 -6.06
N VAL A 92 -2.76 5.55 -7.23
CA VAL A 92 -3.65 4.45 -7.61
C VAL A 92 -2.91 3.10 -7.52
N ARG A 93 -1.71 3.01 -8.11
CA ARG A 93 -0.91 1.77 -8.06
C ARG A 93 -0.49 1.36 -6.65
N ALA A 94 -0.18 2.33 -5.79
CA ALA A 94 0.12 2.04 -4.39
C ALA A 94 -1.10 1.45 -3.69
N LEU A 95 -2.29 2.03 -3.90
CA LEU A 95 -3.54 1.52 -3.32
C LEU A 95 -3.89 0.12 -3.85
N GLU A 96 -3.74 -0.12 -5.16
CA GLU A 96 -3.90 -1.45 -5.77
C GLU A 96 -2.93 -2.47 -5.14
N SER A 97 -1.68 -2.07 -4.91
CA SER A 97 -0.68 -2.94 -4.28
C SER A 97 -1.01 -3.20 -2.80
N PHE A 98 -1.52 -2.22 -2.06
CA PHE A 98 -1.98 -2.43 -0.68
C PHE A 98 -3.11 -3.45 -0.58
N GLU A 99 -4.08 -3.36 -1.48
CA GLU A 99 -5.18 -4.33 -1.60
C GLU A 99 -4.66 -5.71 -1.99
N ALA A 100 -3.79 -5.78 -3.01
CA ALA A 100 -3.18 -7.03 -3.45
C ALA A 100 -2.46 -7.73 -2.29
N LEU A 101 -1.73 -7.00 -1.45
CA LEU A 101 -0.99 -7.57 -0.32
C LEU A 101 -1.86 -7.80 0.94
N GLY A 102 -3.14 -7.41 0.95
CA GLY A 102 -4.01 -7.55 2.13
C GLY A 102 -3.63 -6.62 3.30
N LEU A 103 -3.00 -5.49 3.01
CA LEU A 103 -2.47 -4.57 4.03
C LEU A 103 -3.36 -3.35 4.29
N VAL A 104 -4.52 -3.27 3.65
CA VAL A 104 -5.42 -2.12 3.75
C VAL A 104 -5.83 -1.85 5.20
N GLU A 105 -6.32 -2.86 5.90
CA GLU A 105 -6.80 -2.73 7.29
C GLU A 105 -5.67 -2.26 8.21
N ALA A 106 -4.54 -2.98 8.19
CA ALA A 106 -3.39 -2.70 9.05
C ALA A 106 -2.84 -1.27 8.87
N ILE A 107 -3.04 -0.65 7.71
CA ILE A 107 -2.46 0.66 7.35
C ILE A 107 -3.46 1.80 7.43
N PHE A 108 -4.66 1.62 6.89
CA PHE A 108 -5.67 2.68 6.75
C PHE A 108 -6.79 2.61 7.78
N MET A 109 -6.89 1.50 8.53
CA MET A 109 -7.89 1.30 9.58
C MET A 109 -7.24 0.88 10.90
N PRO A 110 -6.28 1.67 11.42
CA PRO A 110 -5.69 1.35 12.71
C PRO A 110 -6.77 1.45 13.81
N ALA A 111 -6.56 0.75 14.93
CA ALA A 111 -7.53 0.65 16.02
C ALA A 111 -8.06 2.03 16.47
N GLU A 112 -7.20 3.04 16.51
CA GLU A 112 -7.55 4.42 16.90
C GLU A 112 -8.57 5.05 15.94
N VAL A 113 -8.49 4.76 14.64
CA VAL A 113 -9.46 5.23 13.63
C VAL A 113 -10.78 4.49 13.79
N LEU A 114 -10.74 3.18 14.01
CA LEU A 114 -11.93 2.37 14.23
C LEU A 114 -12.67 2.79 15.50
N GLU A 115 -11.95 3.05 16.59
CA GLU A 115 -12.50 3.57 17.85
C GLU A 115 -13.09 4.98 17.69
N ALA A 116 -12.38 5.87 17.00
CA ALA A 116 -12.88 7.22 16.73
C ALA A 116 -14.17 7.19 15.90
N HIS A 117 -14.23 6.31 14.88
CA HIS A 117 -15.42 6.12 14.06
C HIS A 117 -16.58 5.49 14.84
N ALA A 118 -16.31 4.48 15.68
CA ALA A 118 -17.33 3.87 16.53
C ALA A 118 -17.95 4.86 17.55
N SER A 119 -17.22 5.91 17.91
CA SER A 119 -17.73 7.00 18.77
C SER A 119 -18.69 7.94 18.04
N CYS A 120 -18.72 7.94 16.69
CA CYS A 120 -19.66 8.73 15.91
C CYS A 120 -21.09 8.18 16.04
N LYS A 121 -22.02 9.02 16.48
CA LYS A 121 -23.42 8.63 16.70
C LYS A 121 -24.09 8.18 15.38
N GLY A 122 -24.63 6.96 15.39
CA GLY A 122 -25.50 6.45 14.32
C GLY A 122 -24.78 5.85 13.10
N GLN A 123 -23.48 5.59 13.18
CA GLN A 123 -22.71 4.94 12.12
C GLN A 123 -22.32 3.52 12.50
N ALA A 124 -22.40 2.59 11.54
CA ALA A 124 -21.86 1.24 11.70
C ALA A 124 -20.32 1.28 11.73
N PRO A 125 -19.64 0.35 12.43
CA PRO A 125 -18.18 0.30 12.47
C PRO A 125 -17.58 0.18 11.06
N LEU A 126 -16.60 1.02 10.73
CA LEU A 126 -15.92 1.01 9.43
C LEU A 126 -15.24 -0.37 9.22
N GLN A 127 -15.53 -1.02 8.10
CA GLN A 127 -14.97 -2.30 7.68
C GLN A 127 -14.09 -2.12 6.44
N ALA A 128 -13.11 -3.00 6.23
CA ALA A 128 -12.23 -2.96 5.05
C ALA A 128 -12.99 -2.90 3.72
N SER A 129 -14.11 -3.62 3.67
CA SER A 129 -15.05 -3.64 2.54
C SER A 129 -15.63 -2.26 2.20
N ASP A 130 -15.67 -1.34 3.15
CA ASP A 130 -16.17 0.02 2.94
C ASP A 130 -15.15 0.88 2.18
N LEU A 131 -13.85 0.54 2.31
CA LEU A 131 -12.75 1.20 1.61
C LEU A 131 -12.41 0.54 0.27
N PHE A 132 -12.65 -0.77 0.11
CA PHE A 132 -12.30 -1.54 -1.09
C PHE A 132 -13.35 -2.61 -1.40
N PRO A 133 -13.72 -2.86 -2.68
CA PRO A 133 -13.13 -2.34 -3.93
C PRO A 133 -13.68 -0.98 -4.38
N ASP A 134 -14.82 -0.55 -3.84
CA ASP A 134 -15.49 0.66 -4.31
C ASP A 134 -14.70 1.94 -4.02
N GLY A 135 -13.99 2.01 -2.89
CA GLY A 135 -13.15 3.16 -2.56
C GLY A 135 -11.90 3.28 -3.44
N LEU A 136 -11.33 2.18 -3.93
CA LEU A 136 -10.28 2.23 -4.95
C LEU A 136 -10.81 2.77 -6.27
N GLY A 137 -12.00 2.30 -6.69
CA GLY A 137 -12.67 2.81 -7.89
C GLY A 137 -12.96 4.31 -7.78
N ARG A 138 -13.44 4.78 -6.62
CA ARG A 138 -13.64 6.20 -6.33
C ARG A 138 -12.32 6.97 -6.36
N ALA A 139 -11.27 6.46 -5.71
CA ALA A 139 -9.97 7.11 -5.67
C ALA A 139 -9.38 7.25 -7.08
N ARG A 140 -9.46 6.20 -7.90
CA ARG A 140 -9.07 6.24 -9.31
C ARG A 140 -9.82 7.33 -10.08
N ARG A 141 -11.15 7.40 -9.95
CA ARG A 141 -11.97 8.44 -10.61
C ARG A 141 -11.59 9.84 -10.15
N ALA A 142 -11.48 10.06 -8.84
CA ALA A 142 -11.14 11.35 -8.25
C ALA A 142 -9.74 11.81 -8.71
N LEU A 143 -8.76 10.90 -8.74
CA LEU A 143 -7.40 11.20 -9.19
C LEU A 143 -7.32 11.50 -10.69
N VAL A 144 -8.18 10.89 -11.53
CA VAL A 144 -8.30 11.24 -12.96
C VAL A 144 -8.88 12.65 -13.13
N LEU A 145 -9.89 13.02 -12.35
CA LEU A 145 -10.53 14.35 -12.44
C LEU A 145 -9.58 15.49 -12.05
N LEU A 146 -8.61 15.23 -11.18
CA LEU A 146 -7.63 16.20 -10.75
C LEU A 146 -6.65 16.65 -11.86
N GLY A 147 -6.50 15.87 -12.94
CA GLY A 147 -5.66 16.22 -14.08
C GLY A 147 -4.17 16.42 -13.74
N GLU A 148 -3.37 16.89 -14.71
CA GLU A 148 -1.91 17.05 -14.54
C GLU A 148 -1.50 18.28 -13.70
N GLY A 149 -2.43 19.21 -13.44
CA GLY A 149 -2.17 20.43 -12.69
C GLY A 149 -2.38 20.33 -11.17
N ALA A 150 -2.90 19.20 -10.68
CA ALA A 150 -3.16 19.01 -9.27
C ALA A 150 -1.88 18.90 -8.45
N THR A 151 -1.88 19.55 -7.28
CA THR A 151 -0.76 19.42 -6.35
C THR A 151 -0.76 18.02 -5.73
N LYS A 152 0.38 17.65 -5.13
CA LYS A 152 0.48 16.40 -4.36
C LYS A 152 -0.52 16.35 -3.22
N LEU A 153 -0.81 17.51 -2.61
CA LEU A 153 -1.76 17.60 -1.51
C LEU A 153 -3.20 17.36 -1.99
N ASP A 154 -3.56 17.87 -3.17
CA ASP A 154 -4.89 17.65 -3.77
C ASP A 154 -5.09 16.17 -4.08
N ALA A 155 -4.09 15.53 -4.68
CA ALA A 155 -4.13 14.11 -5.00
C ALA A 155 -4.26 13.24 -3.73
N ARG A 156 -3.54 13.60 -2.66
CA ARG A 156 -3.65 12.95 -1.35
C ARG A 156 -5.04 13.12 -0.76
N ALA A 157 -5.52 14.36 -0.66
CA ALA A 157 -6.82 14.67 -0.07
C ALA A 157 -7.95 13.98 -0.85
N ALA A 158 -7.89 13.98 -2.17
CA ALA A 158 -8.88 13.31 -3.01
C ALA A 158 -8.81 11.79 -2.87
N ALA A 159 -7.63 11.18 -2.82
CA ALA A 159 -7.50 9.74 -2.62
C ALA A 159 -8.02 9.32 -1.23
N PHE A 160 -7.63 10.02 -0.17
CA PHE A 160 -8.12 9.76 1.19
C PHE A 160 -9.63 9.97 1.30
N ALA A 161 -10.16 11.09 0.79
CA ALA A 161 -11.59 11.36 0.79
C ALA A 161 -12.36 10.30 -0.01
N ALA A 162 -11.83 9.87 -1.16
CA ALA A 162 -12.48 8.87 -1.99
C ALA A 162 -12.46 7.46 -1.38
N LEU A 163 -11.39 7.10 -0.67
CA LEU A 163 -11.31 5.85 0.08
C LEU A 163 -12.32 5.87 1.23
N LEU A 164 -12.29 6.91 2.06
CA LEU A 164 -13.07 7.00 3.30
C LEU A 164 -14.54 7.43 3.12
N SER A 165 -14.93 7.93 1.93
CA SER A 165 -16.30 8.43 1.70
C SER A 165 -17.33 7.30 1.65
N PRO A 166 -18.36 7.31 2.53
CA PRO A 166 -19.38 6.27 2.60
C PRO A 166 -20.51 6.41 1.56
N TRP A 167 -20.49 7.45 0.73
CA TRP A 167 -21.54 7.71 -0.26
C TRP A 167 -21.27 6.95 -1.56
N GLY A 168 -22.09 5.92 -1.81
CA GLY A 168 -22.27 5.22 -3.07
C GLY A 168 -23.73 5.31 -3.51
#